data_AF-A0AAN4YPA1-F1
#
_entry.id   AF-A0AAN4YPA1-F1
#
_cell.length_a   1.000
_cell.length_b   1.000
_cell.length_c   1.000
_cell.angle_alpha   90.00
_cell.angle_beta   90.00
_cell.angle_gamma   90.00
#
_symmetry.space_group_name_H-M   'P 1'
#
loop_
_entity.id
_entity.type
_entity.pdbx_description
1 polymer ?
#
loop_
_entity_poly.entity_id
_entity_poly.type
_entity_poly.pdbx_seq_one_letter_code
_entity_poly.pdbx_strand_id
1 'polypeptide(L)'
;MIGLDGHRPDLTDYEEIIKVIESHVQNYTAAELEEMNKERKQAGVTAFKYEDFIKTPHGDLPPTPFPAGRAGSKKILEGVKVLELCRIIAGPTVARILTEYGADVLKITSPSLSDVPFFQVDGNMGKHAADLDLKSEEGRRQFEELLADADVVVDGYRPGAIEKLGYGPEALSSLAEKRGKGIVYVNENCFGYEGEWAGRAGWQQIADCVNYGTGCMGAIAALTGLYHRAKTGGSYHGKASLMHYDLLLFAVGKYSEEVQEKMRAAQPPEFFKLRHCDSVDRISSTVLKIMQARFPHLYVAADNTSGQEPLTEKWYSKAYGADIEVVRPICEIDGVENKFERASRPNGTDRASWEDFKEVEEDHKKA
;
A
#
# COMPACT_ATOMS: atom_id res chain seq x y z
N MET A 1 28.20 -13.53 11.36
CA MET A 1 27.43 -14.01 12.52
C MET A 1 27.82 -15.45 12.84
N ILE A 2 27.60 -16.37 11.91
CA ILE A 2 27.83 -17.81 12.03
C ILE A 2 29.22 -18.30 11.58
N GLY A 3 30.26 -17.45 11.71
CA GLY A 3 31.63 -17.81 11.34
C GLY A 3 31.98 -17.82 9.84
N LEU A 4 31.06 -17.43 8.96
CA LEU A 4 31.32 -17.27 7.52
C LEU A 4 31.87 -15.88 7.17
N ASP A 5 32.74 -15.84 6.16
CA ASP A 5 33.19 -14.61 5.51
C ASP A 5 32.03 -13.90 4.81
N GLY A 6 31.95 -12.57 4.95
CA GLY A 6 30.87 -11.77 4.35
C GLY A 6 30.92 -11.66 2.83
N HIS A 7 32.00 -12.12 2.19
CA HIS A 7 32.19 -12.10 0.74
C HIS A 7 32.93 -13.36 0.28
N ARG A 8 32.30 -14.15 -0.59
CA ARG A 8 32.81 -15.44 -1.10
C ARG A 8 32.60 -15.54 -2.62
N PRO A 9 33.44 -14.88 -3.44
CA PRO A 9 33.28 -14.84 -4.89
C PRO A 9 33.57 -16.18 -5.58
N ASP A 10 34.19 -17.11 -4.85
CA ASP A 10 34.45 -18.49 -5.27
C ASP A 10 33.19 -19.37 -5.30
N LEU A 11 32.14 -18.98 -4.55
CA LEU A 11 30.87 -19.71 -4.53
C LEU A 11 29.90 -19.07 -5.54
N THR A 12 29.75 -19.72 -6.69
CA THR A 12 28.87 -19.25 -7.78
C THR A 12 27.68 -20.18 -8.05
N ASP A 13 27.73 -21.41 -7.53
CA ASP A 13 26.65 -22.39 -7.62
C ASP A 13 25.71 -22.29 -6.42
N TYR A 14 24.40 -22.28 -6.70
CA TYR A 14 23.35 -22.07 -5.71
C TYR A 14 23.29 -23.19 -4.64
N GLU A 15 23.45 -24.45 -5.05
CA GLU A 15 23.35 -25.60 -4.15
C GLU A 15 24.59 -25.72 -3.26
N GLU A 16 25.76 -25.37 -3.79
CA GLU A 16 26.99 -25.28 -3.00
C GLU A 16 26.93 -24.13 -1.97
N ILE A 17 26.37 -22.97 -2.35
CA ILE A 17 26.13 -21.85 -1.42
C ILE A 17 25.23 -22.30 -0.26
N ILE A 18 24.11 -22.98 -0.56
CA ILE A 18 23.19 -23.49 0.47
C ILE A 18 23.92 -24.43 1.40
N LYS A 19 24.63 -25.44 0.89
CA LYS A 19 25.35 -26.42 1.71
C LYS A 19 26.38 -25.76 2.63
N VAL A 20 27.09 -24.74 2.13
CA VAL A 20 28.08 -24.00 2.93
C VAL A 20 27.38 -23.23 4.05
N ILE A 21 26.31 -22.49 3.77
CA ILE A 21 25.56 -21.73 4.78
C ILE A 21 24.91 -22.67 5.80
N GLU A 22 24.21 -23.70 5.33
CA GLU A 22 23.52 -24.71 6.16
C GLU A 22 24.49 -25.42 7.11
N SER A 23 25.66 -25.82 6.61
CA SER A 23 26.67 -26.50 7.43
C SER A 23 27.17 -25.69 8.63
N HIS A 24 27.02 -24.36 8.56
CA HIS A 24 27.37 -23.45 9.66
C HIS A 24 26.16 -23.15 10.53
N VAL A 25 24.98 -22.89 9.94
CA VAL A 25 23.73 -22.61 10.67
C VAL A 25 23.30 -23.78 11.55
N GLN A 26 23.45 -25.02 11.08
CA GLN A 26 23.01 -26.22 11.81
C GLN A 26 23.75 -26.46 13.14
N ASN A 27 24.88 -25.77 13.37
CA ASN A 27 25.64 -25.88 14.62
C ASN A 27 25.09 -24.98 15.74
N TYR A 28 24.02 -24.21 15.46
CA TYR A 28 23.41 -23.31 16.42
C TYR A 28 21.93 -23.65 16.61
N THR A 29 21.47 -23.58 17.84
CA THR A 29 20.04 -23.57 18.13
C THR A 29 19.42 -22.23 17.71
N ALA A 30 18.11 -22.22 17.48
CA ALA A 30 17.39 -20.98 17.18
C ALA A 30 17.59 -19.90 18.26
N ALA A 31 17.65 -20.29 19.55
CA ALA A 31 17.88 -19.37 20.66
C ALA A 31 19.32 -18.78 20.69
N GLU A 32 20.32 -19.54 20.26
CA GLU A 32 21.71 -19.04 20.15
C GLU A 32 21.86 -18.08 18.98
N LEU A 33 21.25 -18.38 17.83
CA LEU A 33 21.21 -17.46 16.69
C LEU A 33 20.50 -16.16 17.07
N GLU A 34 19.47 -16.23 17.91
CA GLU A 34 18.72 -15.08 18.41
C GLU A 34 19.56 -14.15 19.30
N GLU A 35 20.28 -14.70 20.30
CA GLU A 35 21.15 -13.88 21.15
C GLU A 35 22.30 -13.25 20.34
N MET A 36 22.82 -13.96 19.33
CA MET A 36 23.86 -13.44 18.43
C MET A 36 23.39 -12.28 17.54
N ASN A 37 22.13 -12.30 17.08
CA ASN A 37 21.53 -11.20 16.32
C ASN A 37 21.35 -9.95 17.19
N LYS A 38 20.89 -10.15 18.43
CA LYS A 38 20.70 -9.10 19.44
C LYS A 38 22.01 -8.41 19.83
N GLU A 39 23.08 -9.17 20.08
CA GLU A 39 24.42 -8.63 20.37
C GLU A 39 24.99 -7.75 19.23
N ARG A 40 24.70 -8.14 17.98
CA ARG A 40 25.23 -7.47 16.79
C ARG A 40 24.38 -6.29 16.32
N LYS A 41 23.38 -5.89 17.11
CA LYS A 41 22.45 -4.79 16.80
C LYS A 41 21.84 -4.91 15.41
N GLN A 42 21.49 -6.13 15.03
CA GLN A 42 20.70 -6.37 13.83
C GLN A 42 19.25 -5.92 14.13
N ALA A 43 18.61 -5.30 13.15
CA ALA A 43 17.81 -4.07 13.32
C ALA A 43 16.56 -4.14 14.24
N GLY A 44 16.32 -3.02 14.96
CA GLY A 44 15.07 -2.67 15.65
C GLY A 44 14.90 -1.14 15.78
N VAL A 45 13.66 -0.66 15.97
CA VAL A 45 13.31 0.74 16.25
C VAL A 45 12.46 0.85 17.52
N THR A 46 12.63 1.92 18.29
CA THR A 46 11.87 2.17 19.53
C THR A 46 10.45 2.65 19.24
N ALA A 47 9.42 2.00 19.79
CA ALA A 47 8.05 2.50 19.79
C ALA A 47 7.82 3.40 21.02
N PHE A 48 7.56 4.69 20.80
CA PHE A 48 7.23 5.64 21.87
C PHE A 48 5.74 5.59 22.20
N LYS A 49 5.39 5.66 23.49
CA LYS A 49 4.02 5.97 23.92
C LYS A 49 3.67 7.40 23.50
N TYR A 50 2.39 7.70 23.32
CA TYR A 50 1.94 9.05 22.96
C TYR A 50 2.53 10.14 23.87
N GLU A 51 2.50 9.93 25.19
CA GLU A 51 3.04 10.86 26.19
C GLU A 51 4.56 11.08 26.10
N ASP A 52 5.30 10.12 25.55
CA ASP A 52 6.74 10.23 25.33
C ASP A 52 7.06 10.75 23.92
N PHE A 53 6.21 10.43 22.95
CA PHE A 53 6.29 10.93 21.59
C PHE A 53 6.17 12.47 21.56
N ILE A 54 5.19 13.05 22.28
CA ILE A 54 5.01 14.51 22.35
C ILE A 54 6.19 15.26 22.99
N LYS A 55 7.11 14.56 23.66
CA LYS A 55 8.33 15.16 24.24
C LYS A 55 9.49 15.21 23.25
N THR A 56 9.37 14.52 22.12
CA THR A 56 10.36 14.59 21.02
C THR A 56 10.09 15.84 20.18
N PRO A 57 11.09 16.42 19.49
CA PRO A 57 10.83 17.60 18.66
C PRO A 57 9.86 17.29 17.49
N HIS A 58 9.75 16.01 17.08
CA HIS A 58 8.73 15.51 16.15
C HIS A 58 7.30 15.52 16.70
N GLY A 59 7.13 15.34 18.01
CA GLY A 59 5.83 15.32 18.67
C GLY A 59 5.33 16.69 19.12
N ASP A 60 6.23 17.67 19.24
CA ASP A 60 5.93 19.07 19.63
C ASP A 60 5.61 19.98 18.42
N LEU A 61 5.35 19.40 17.25
CA LEU A 61 4.93 20.18 16.07
C LEU A 61 3.51 20.73 16.26
N PRO A 62 3.23 21.96 15.80
CA PRO A 62 1.92 22.57 16.00
C PRO A 62 0.81 21.79 15.29
N PRO A 63 -0.43 21.81 15.81
CA PRO A 63 -1.61 21.32 15.10
C PRO A 63 -1.65 21.85 13.67
N THR A 64 -1.62 20.94 12.70
CA THR A 64 -1.69 21.29 11.28
C THR A 64 -3.13 21.07 10.83
N PRO A 65 -3.96 22.12 10.71
CA PRO A 65 -5.34 21.96 10.29
C PRO A 65 -5.38 21.30 8.90
N PHE A 66 -6.52 20.69 8.58
CA PHE A 66 -6.77 20.31 7.20
C PHE A 66 -6.59 21.53 6.28
N PRO A 67 -6.03 21.35 5.07
CA PRO A 67 -6.03 22.38 4.05
C PRO A 67 -7.43 22.99 3.95
N ALA A 68 -7.51 24.30 3.72
CA ALA A 68 -8.80 24.98 3.63
C ALA A 68 -9.59 24.41 2.44
N GLY A 69 -10.48 23.46 2.72
CA GLY A 69 -11.46 22.98 1.75
C GLY A 69 -12.35 24.14 1.32
N ARG A 70 -12.95 24.03 0.12
CA ARG A 70 -13.92 25.04 -0.31
C ARG A 70 -15.09 25.05 0.68
N ALA A 71 -15.52 26.23 1.13
CA ALA A 71 -16.62 26.32 2.09
C ALA A 71 -17.86 25.55 1.58
N GLY A 72 -18.33 24.58 2.37
CA GLY A 72 -19.44 23.69 1.99
C GLY A 72 -19.05 22.43 1.22
N SER A 73 -17.76 22.18 0.98
CA SER A 73 -17.28 20.93 0.39
C SER A 73 -17.55 19.75 1.32
N LYS A 74 -18.02 18.65 0.73
CA LYS A 74 -18.23 17.36 1.42
C LYS A 74 -17.05 16.39 1.22
N LYS A 75 -16.02 16.80 0.47
CA LYS A 75 -14.80 16.02 0.25
C LYS A 75 -13.88 16.18 1.45
N ILE A 76 -13.80 15.15 2.28
CA ILE A 76 -13.15 15.25 3.60
C ILE A 76 -11.62 15.39 3.54
N LEU A 77 -11.01 15.03 2.41
CA LEU A 77 -9.56 15.17 2.18
C LEU A 77 -9.22 16.23 1.10
N GLU A 78 -10.15 17.11 0.74
CA GLU A 78 -9.87 18.17 -0.24
C GLU A 78 -8.62 18.97 0.16
N GLY A 79 -7.68 19.09 -0.78
CA GLY A 79 -6.42 19.81 -0.62
C GLY A 79 -5.32 19.03 0.12
N VAL A 80 -5.60 17.84 0.65
CA VAL A 80 -4.59 16.94 1.22
C VAL A 80 -3.75 16.35 0.09
N LYS A 81 -2.44 16.53 0.16
CA LYS A 81 -1.49 16.02 -0.85
C LYS A 81 -0.86 14.71 -0.38
N VAL A 82 -0.91 13.66 -1.20
CA VAL A 82 -0.40 12.32 -0.88
C VAL A 82 0.64 11.90 -1.92
N LEU A 83 1.85 11.58 -1.46
CA LEU A 83 2.86 10.91 -2.29
C LEU A 83 2.78 9.40 -2.10
N GLU A 84 2.50 8.67 -3.17
CA GLU A 84 2.45 7.21 -3.16
C GLU A 84 3.69 6.62 -3.83
N LEU A 85 4.44 5.82 -3.07
CA LEU A 85 5.64 5.07 -3.47
C LEU A 85 5.35 3.56 -3.36
N CYS A 86 4.31 3.11 -4.05
CA CYS A 86 3.79 1.74 -3.92
C CYS A 86 3.62 1.04 -5.26
N ARG A 87 3.56 -0.29 -5.23
CA ARG A 87 3.32 -1.15 -6.39
C ARG A 87 2.27 -2.21 -6.07
N ILE A 88 1.74 -2.82 -7.13
CA ILE A 88 0.83 -3.97 -7.05
C ILE A 88 -0.55 -3.63 -6.46
N ILE A 89 -0.85 -3.94 -5.18
CA ILE A 89 -2.24 -3.88 -4.69
C ILE A 89 -2.38 -3.20 -3.33
N ALA A 90 -1.71 -3.69 -2.27
CA ALA A 90 -1.98 -3.24 -0.89
C ALA A 90 -1.69 -1.74 -0.69
N GLY A 91 -0.44 -1.29 -0.96
CA GLY A 91 -0.09 0.12 -0.95
C GLY A 91 -0.94 1.00 -1.90
N PRO A 92 -1.13 0.65 -3.19
CA PRO A 92 -2.02 1.41 -4.07
C PRO A 92 -3.47 1.50 -3.58
N THR A 93 -3.98 0.49 -2.87
CA THR A 93 -5.32 0.51 -2.26
C THR A 93 -5.43 1.60 -1.20
N VAL A 94 -4.38 1.78 -0.37
CA VAL A 94 -4.32 2.87 0.63
C VAL A 94 -4.58 4.21 -0.05
N ALA A 95 -3.79 4.51 -1.08
CA ALA A 95 -3.85 5.82 -1.73
C ALA A 95 -5.12 5.97 -2.58
N ARG A 96 -5.64 4.89 -3.18
CA ARG A 96 -6.92 4.89 -3.92
C ARG A 96 -8.09 5.30 -3.01
N ILE A 97 -8.12 4.80 -1.78
CA ILE A 97 -9.14 5.19 -0.78
C ILE A 97 -8.97 6.67 -0.40
N LEU A 98 -7.74 7.16 -0.22
CA LEU A 98 -7.51 8.58 0.06
C LEU A 98 -7.97 9.47 -1.11
N THR A 99 -7.72 9.05 -2.36
CA THR A 99 -8.24 9.72 -3.56
C THR A 99 -9.76 9.76 -3.59
N GLU A 100 -10.42 8.64 -3.26
CA GLU A 100 -11.88 8.54 -3.20
C GLU A 100 -12.47 9.59 -2.24
N TYR A 101 -11.77 9.91 -1.17
CA TYR A 101 -12.15 10.95 -0.20
C TYR A 101 -11.71 12.38 -0.56
N GLY A 102 -11.14 12.58 -1.76
CA GLY A 102 -10.80 13.88 -2.33
C GLY A 102 -9.36 14.34 -2.15
N ALA A 103 -8.44 13.44 -1.76
CA ALA A 103 -7.02 13.78 -1.67
C ALA A 103 -6.37 13.85 -3.07
N ASP A 104 -5.44 14.79 -3.25
CA ASP A 104 -4.57 14.86 -4.41
C ASP A 104 -3.46 13.81 -4.27
N VAL A 105 -3.58 12.69 -4.98
CA VAL A 105 -2.64 11.58 -4.88
C VAL A 105 -1.74 11.52 -6.11
N LEU A 106 -0.45 11.80 -5.90
CA LEU A 106 0.60 11.66 -6.90
C LEU A 106 1.41 10.41 -6.62
N LYS A 107 1.27 9.42 -7.49
CA LYS A 107 2.05 8.19 -7.49
C LYS A 107 3.38 8.45 -8.18
N ILE A 108 4.46 8.11 -7.50
CA ILE A 108 5.83 8.18 -8.03
C ILE A 108 6.39 6.77 -8.18
N THR A 109 6.75 6.41 -9.40
CA THR A 109 7.51 5.20 -9.73
C THR A 109 8.87 5.55 -10.31
N SER A 110 9.65 4.55 -10.72
CA SER A 110 10.92 4.75 -11.41
C SER A 110 10.79 4.27 -12.84
N PRO A 111 11.39 4.99 -13.82
CA PRO A 111 11.35 4.59 -15.23
C PRO A 111 12.06 3.25 -15.48
N SER A 112 12.87 2.79 -14.52
CA SER A 112 13.62 1.53 -14.58
C SER A 112 12.94 0.37 -13.84
N LEU A 113 11.77 0.61 -13.22
CA LEU A 113 11.13 -0.36 -12.35
C LEU A 113 9.95 -1.02 -13.03
N SER A 114 10.03 -2.33 -13.23
CA SER A 114 8.92 -3.10 -13.81
C SER A 114 7.70 -3.07 -12.90
N ASP A 115 6.52 -3.04 -13.49
CA ASP A 115 5.24 -3.13 -12.78
C ASP A 115 4.28 -4.03 -13.55
N VAL A 116 3.09 -4.31 -13.01
CA VAL A 116 2.07 -5.12 -13.69
C VAL A 116 0.94 -4.18 -14.13
N PRO A 117 0.87 -3.79 -15.42
CA PRO A 117 -0.02 -2.72 -15.88
C PRO A 117 -1.50 -2.93 -15.58
N PHE A 118 -1.98 -4.17 -15.54
CA PHE A 118 -3.39 -4.45 -15.27
C PHE A 118 -3.82 -4.02 -13.85
N PHE A 119 -2.93 -4.05 -12.86
CA PHE A 119 -3.27 -3.54 -11.52
C PHE A 119 -3.42 -2.02 -11.50
N GLN A 120 -2.81 -1.31 -12.45
CA GLN A 120 -2.89 0.15 -12.51
C GLN A 120 -4.30 0.61 -12.89
N VAL A 121 -5.05 -0.15 -13.69
CA VAL A 121 -6.41 0.24 -14.13
C VAL A 121 -7.32 0.56 -12.95
N ASP A 122 -7.37 -0.30 -11.93
CA ASP A 122 -8.11 0.00 -10.70
C ASP A 122 -7.26 0.73 -9.65
N GLY A 123 -5.99 0.34 -9.51
CA GLY A 123 -5.09 0.84 -8.47
C GLY A 123 -4.71 2.31 -8.63
N ASN A 124 -4.69 2.86 -9.84
CA ASN A 124 -4.37 4.27 -10.10
C ASN A 124 -5.63 5.13 -10.33
N MET A 125 -6.82 4.59 -10.07
CA MET A 125 -8.06 5.34 -10.27
C MET A 125 -8.06 6.63 -9.46
N GLY A 126 -8.29 7.75 -10.16
CA GLY A 126 -8.32 9.09 -9.57
C GLY A 126 -6.95 9.73 -9.30
N LYS A 127 -5.84 9.05 -9.61
CA LYS A 127 -4.48 9.52 -9.29
C LYS A 127 -3.79 10.15 -10.49
N HIS A 128 -2.72 10.89 -10.23
CA HIS A 128 -1.65 11.11 -11.20
C HIS A 128 -0.53 10.12 -10.97
N ALA A 129 0.11 9.67 -12.04
CA ALA A 129 1.18 8.69 -11.99
C ALA A 129 2.38 9.16 -12.83
N ALA A 130 3.47 9.51 -12.14
CA ALA A 130 4.69 10.04 -12.73
C ALA A 130 5.90 9.17 -12.40
N ASP A 131 6.93 9.28 -13.23
CA ASP A 131 8.21 8.59 -13.02
C ASP A 131 9.27 9.58 -12.56
N LEU A 132 9.97 9.24 -11.47
CA LEU A 132 11.17 9.93 -11.00
C LEU A 132 12.26 8.92 -10.67
N ASP A 133 13.46 9.14 -11.21
CA ASP A 133 14.63 8.38 -10.80
C ASP A 133 15.26 9.00 -9.54
N LEU A 134 14.89 8.46 -8.37
CA LEU A 134 15.40 8.90 -7.07
C LEU A 134 16.88 8.55 -6.82
N LYS A 135 17.56 7.89 -7.78
CA LYS A 135 19.01 7.71 -7.79
C LYS A 135 19.75 8.82 -8.54
N SER A 136 19.03 9.62 -9.33
CA SER A 136 19.57 10.79 -10.02
C SER A 136 19.43 12.04 -9.16
N GLU A 137 20.39 12.97 -9.25
CA GLU A 137 20.32 14.24 -8.50
C GLU A 137 19.06 15.04 -8.86
N GLU A 138 18.71 15.08 -10.14
CA GLU A 138 17.54 15.82 -10.63
C GLU A 138 16.23 15.20 -10.17
N GLY A 139 16.09 13.86 -10.26
CA GLY A 139 14.89 13.17 -9.79
C GLY A 139 14.69 13.31 -8.28
N ARG A 140 15.78 13.31 -7.50
CA ARG A 140 15.75 13.61 -6.07
C ARG A 140 15.30 15.03 -5.77
N ARG A 141 15.86 16.02 -6.49
CA ARG A 141 15.49 17.43 -6.33
C ARG A 141 14.00 17.64 -6.57
N GLN A 142 13.47 17.11 -7.67
CA GLN A 142 12.04 17.18 -7.98
C GLN A 142 11.19 16.47 -6.93
N PHE A 143 11.60 15.28 -6.48
CA PHE A 143 10.89 14.55 -5.44
C PHE A 143 10.87 15.32 -4.10
N GLU A 144 11.99 15.94 -3.71
CA GLU A 144 12.09 16.72 -2.48
C GLU A 144 11.21 17.99 -2.52
N GLU A 145 11.05 18.62 -3.69
CA GLU A 145 10.11 19.72 -3.89
C GLU A 145 8.65 19.26 -3.69
N LEU A 146 8.29 18.11 -4.24
CA LEU A 146 6.96 17.53 -4.03
C LEU A 146 6.73 17.13 -2.58
N LEU A 147 7.74 16.51 -1.96
CA LEU A 147 7.71 16.02 -0.59
C LEU A 147 7.59 17.15 0.44
N ALA A 148 8.19 18.31 0.17
CA ALA A 148 8.08 19.48 1.02
C ALA A 148 6.62 19.91 1.27
N ASP A 149 5.76 19.69 0.27
CA ASP A 149 4.33 20.05 0.31
C ASP A 149 3.42 18.91 0.78
N ALA A 150 3.89 17.65 0.73
CA ALA A 150 3.08 16.48 1.00
C ALA A 150 2.58 16.40 2.45
N ASP A 151 1.34 15.96 2.63
CA ASP A 151 0.72 15.70 3.93
C ASP A 151 0.88 14.24 4.35
N VAL A 152 0.79 13.34 3.38
CA VAL A 152 0.89 11.90 3.56
C VAL A 152 1.94 11.33 2.61
N VAL A 153 2.77 10.43 3.10
CA VAL A 153 3.64 9.57 2.28
C VAL A 153 3.21 8.13 2.50
N VAL A 154 2.96 7.40 1.42
CA VAL A 154 2.65 5.97 1.45
C VAL A 154 3.80 5.20 0.80
N ASP A 155 4.45 4.30 1.54
CA ASP A 155 5.56 3.47 1.06
C ASP A 155 5.18 1.98 1.06
N GLY A 156 5.32 1.32 -0.09
CA GLY A 156 5.11 -0.12 -0.23
C GLY A 156 6.38 -0.89 -0.60
N TYR A 157 7.55 -0.25 -0.52
CA TYR A 157 8.81 -0.91 -0.78
C TYR A 157 9.27 -1.76 0.41
N ARG A 158 10.25 -2.62 0.14
CA ARG A 158 10.82 -3.47 1.18
C ARG A 158 11.41 -2.60 2.29
N PRO A 159 11.30 -3.00 3.56
CA PRO A 159 11.90 -2.26 4.67
C PRO A 159 13.38 -1.97 4.41
N GLY A 160 13.82 -0.73 4.63
CA GLY A 160 15.18 -0.28 4.34
C GLY A 160 15.37 0.28 2.93
N ALA A 161 14.46 0.07 1.98
CA ALA A 161 14.68 0.46 0.58
C ALA A 161 14.63 1.98 0.41
N ILE A 162 13.58 2.63 0.94
CA ILE A 162 13.43 4.08 0.86
C ILE A 162 14.38 4.79 1.85
N GLU A 163 14.70 4.17 2.99
CA GLU A 163 15.74 4.65 3.91
C GLU A 163 17.10 4.79 3.21
N LYS A 164 17.49 3.81 2.36
CA LYS A 164 18.75 3.87 1.60
C LYS A 164 18.79 5.01 0.58
N LEU A 165 17.63 5.49 0.16
CA LEU A 165 17.49 6.69 -0.66
C LEU A 165 17.39 7.97 0.19
N GLY A 166 17.46 7.88 1.51
CA GLY A 166 17.40 9.03 2.41
C GLY A 166 15.99 9.54 2.68
N TYR A 167 14.94 8.75 2.43
CA TYR A 167 13.53 9.14 2.64
C TYR A 167 12.81 8.22 3.63
N GLY A 168 13.57 7.69 4.59
CA GLY A 168 13.05 6.87 5.69
C GLY A 168 12.26 7.64 6.74
N PRO A 169 11.71 6.95 7.77
CA PRO A 169 10.99 7.59 8.88
C PRO A 169 11.73 8.78 9.46
N GLU A 170 13.00 8.62 9.84
CA GLU A 170 13.81 9.68 10.45
C GLU A 170 13.99 10.91 9.53
N ALA A 171 14.15 10.67 8.21
CA ALA A 171 14.30 11.75 7.23
C ALA A 171 13.00 12.53 7.01
N LEU A 172 11.87 11.82 6.91
CA LEU A 172 10.54 12.43 6.85
C LEU A 172 10.24 13.23 8.12
N SER A 173 10.67 12.70 9.27
CA SER A 173 10.51 13.32 10.56
C SER A 173 11.34 14.61 10.68
N SER A 174 12.60 14.56 10.24
CA SER A 174 13.50 15.73 10.16
C SER A 174 13.00 16.80 9.19
N LEU A 175 12.41 16.37 8.06
CA LEU A 175 11.75 17.28 7.13
C LEU A 175 10.56 17.98 7.80
N ALA A 176 9.70 17.21 8.49
CA ALA A 176 8.53 17.74 9.18
C ALA A 176 8.90 18.80 10.23
N GLU A 177 9.98 18.55 10.99
CA GLU A 177 10.57 19.53 11.90
C GLU A 177 11.03 20.79 11.18
N LYS A 178 11.85 20.62 10.14
CA LYS A 178 12.41 21.75 9.38
C LYS A 178 11.33 22.65 8.78
N ARG A 179 10.22 22.07 8.30
CA ARG A 179 9.11 22.82 7.70
C ARG A 179 8.05 23.27 8.71
N GLY A 180 8.16 22.86 9.98
CA GLY A 180 7.18 23.18 11.03
C GLY A 180 5.77 22.63 10.76
N LYS A 181 5.64 21.57 9.96
CA LYS A 181 4.37 20.96 9.54
C LYS A 181 4.47 19.44 9.66
N GLY A 182 3.62 18.86 10.51
CA GLY A 182 3.57 17.42 10.74
C GLY A 182 3.33 16.62 9.45
N ILE A 183 3.86 15.40 9.39
CA ILE A 183 3.67 14.49 8.25
C ILE A 183 3.05 13.18 8.73
N VAL A 184 2.21 12.58 7.90
CA VAL A 184 1.70 11.23 8.11
C VAL A 184 2.47 10.30 7.19
N TYR A 185 3.21 9.36 7.77
CA TYR A 185 3.89 8.32 7.01
C TYR A 185 3.15 7.00 7.20
N VAL A 186 2.73 6.38 6.11
CA VAL A 186 2.16 5.03 6.13
C VAL A 186 3.08 4.12 5.33
N ASN A 187 3.56 3.05 5.95
CA ASN A 187 4.28 2.03 5.21
C ASN A 187 3.65 0.64 5.37
N GLU A 188 3.68 -0.10 4.28
CA GLU A 188 3.09 -1.42 4.15
C GLU A 188 4.14 -2.44 3.69
N ASN A 189 4.11 -3.64 4.29
CA ASN A 189 4.95 -4.74 3.86
C ASN A 189 4.28 -6.11 4.10
N CYS A 190 4.96 -7.18 3.68
CA CYS A 190 4.41 -8.53 3.83
C CYS A 190 4.31 -9.02 5.28
N PHE A 191 5.37 -8.87 6.09
CA PHE A 191 5.54 -9.62 7.34
C PHE A 191 5.43 -8.79 8.63
N GLY A 192 5.26 -7.47 8.52
CA GLY A 192 5.41 -6.54 9.64
C GLY A 192 6.83 -5.99 9.75
N TYR A 193 7.03 -5.08 10.70
CA TYR A 193 8.31 -4.40 10.94
C TYR A 193 9.02 -4.92 12.20
N GLU A 194 8.52 -6.03 12.75
CA GLU A 194 9.00 -6.68 13.97
C GLU A 194 9.11 -8.20 13.74
N GLY A 195 9.96 -8.85 14.53
CA GLY A 195 10.17 -10.30 14.45
C GLY A 195 11.07 -10.76 13.29
N GLU A 196 11.36 -12.05 13.26
CA GLU A 196 12.38 -12.68 12.42
C GLU A 196 12.18 -12.46 10.91
N TRP A 197 10.96 -12.17 10.48
CA TRP A 197 10.60 -12.01 9.07
C TRP A 197 10.46 -10.54 8.64
N ALA A 198 10.71 -9.58 9.52
CA ALA A 198 10.51 -8.15 9.24
C ALA A 198 11.31 -7.65 8.02
N GLY A 199 12.53 -8.16 7.82
CA GLY A 199 13.36 -7.81 6.67
C GLY A 199 13.10 -8.65 5.41
N ARG A 200 12.23 -9.66 5.49
CA ARG A 200 11.95 -10.55 4.36
C ARG A 200 11.02 -9.87 3.38
N ALA A 201 11.24 -10.19 2.11
CA ALA A 201 10.27 -9.82 1.11
C ALA A 201 9.24 -10.91 0.96
N GLY A 202 8.01 -10.49 0.71
CA GLY A 202 6.95 -11.41 0.38
C GLY A 202 5.89 -10.72 -0.44
N TRP A 203 5.05 -11.56 -1.00
CA TRP A 203 3.86 -11.17 -1.74
C TRP A 203 2.68 -11.90 -1.12
N GLN A 204 1.48 -11.57 -1.59
CA GLN A 204 0.25 -12.17 -1.11
C GLN A 204 0.27 -13.71 -1.08
N GLN A 205 0.88 -14.36 -2.08
CA GLN A 205 0.95 -15.83 -2.13
C GLN A 205 1.80 -16.44 -1.00
N ILE A 206 2.63 -15.64 -0.34
CA ILE A 206 3.48 -16.06 0.78
C ILE A 206 2.83 -15.72 2.12
N ALA A 207 2.09 -14.61 2.22
CA ALA A 207 1.35 -14.23 3.43
C ALA A 207 0.00 -14.97 3.57
N ASP A 208 -0.59 -15.34 2.45
CA ASP A 208 -1.80 -16.16 2.32
C ASP A 208 -3.14 -15.50 2.77
N CYS A 209 -3.34 -14.18 2.57
CA CYS A 209 -4.69 -13.56 2.55
C CYS A 209 -4.81 -12.12 1.92
N VAL A 210 -6.03 -11.54 2.01
CA VAL A 210 -6.64 -10.45 1.20
C VAL A 210 -5.89 -9.10 1.22
N ASN A 211 -5.13 -8.79 0.15
CA ASN A 211 -4.36 -7.53 0.00
C ASN A 211 -5.16 -6.24 0.21
N TYR A 212 -6.43 -6.22 -0.21
CA TYR A 212 -7.29 -5.05 -0.05
C TYR A 212 -7.56 -4.75 1.43
N GLY A 213 -7.59 -5.77 2.29
CA GLY A 213 -7.79 -5.59 3.74
C GLY A 213 -6.62 -4.85 4.39
N THR A 214 -5.38 -5.22 4.05
CA THR A 214 -4.19 -4.47 4.48
C THR A 214 -4.19 -3.05 3.92
N GLY A 215 -4.63 -2.86 2.67
CA GLY A 215 -4.85 -1.54 2.08
C GLY A 215 -5.86 -0.69 2.87
N CYS A 216 -6.99 -1.26 3.28
CA CYS A 216 -7.97 -0.61 4.15
C CYS A 216 -7.36 -0.23 5.50
N MET A 217 -6.56 -1.12 6.11
CA MET A 217 -5.86 -0.81 7.36
C MET A 217 -4.87 0.35 7.20
N GLY A 218 -4.13 0.40 6.08
CA GLY A 218 -3.25 1.52 5.77
C GLY A 218 -4.01 2.83 5.57
N ALA A 219 -5.18 2.79 4.91
CA ALA A 219 -6.03 3.97 4.76
C ALA A 219 -6.59 4.45 6.10
N ILE A 220 -7.03 3.54 6.98
CA ILE A 220 -7.45 3.86 8.35
C ILE A 220 -6.29 4.51 9.13
N ALA A 221 -5.08 3.97 9.00
CA ALA A 221 -3.89 4.55 9.63
C ALA A 221 -3.59 5.96 9.13
N ALA A 222 -3.68 6.21 7.81
CA ALA A 222 -3.51 7.53 7.22
C ALA A 222 -4.56 8.52 7.74
N LEU A 223 -5.85 8.15 7.69
CA LEU A 223 -6.96 8.99 8.16
C LEU A 223 -6.85 9.31 9.65
N THR A 224 -6.48 8.31 10.46
CA THR A 224 -6.27 8.47 11.92
C THR A 224 -5.08 9.40 12.20
N GLY A 225 -3.96 9.22 11.49
CA GLY A 225 -2.80 10.10 11.59
C GLY A 225 -3.11 11.54 11.20
N LEU A 226 -3.86 11.75 10.12
CA LEU A 226 -4.29 13.08 9.68
C LEU A 226 -5.20 13.74 10.72
N TYR A 227 -6.17 13.00 11.26
CA TYR A 227 -7.04 13.48 12.32
C TYR A 227 -6.26 13.93 13.55
N HIS A 228 -5.33 13.09 14.05
CA HIS A 228 -4.53 13.45 15.22
C HIS A 228 -3.58 14.61 14.95
N ARG A 229 -2.91 14.63 13.79
CA ARG A 229 -2.09 15.78 13.36
C ARG A 229 -2.87 17.09 13.37
N ALA A 230 -4.12 17.05 12.92
CA ALA A 230 -4.97 18.24 12.89
C ALA A 230 -5.47 18.67 14.27
N LYS A 231 -5.73 17.72 15.18
CA LYS A 231 -6.27 17.99 16.51
C LYS A 231 -5.20 18.35 17.53
N THR A 232 -4.07 17.64 17.50
CA THR A 232 -3.06 17.68 18.57
C THR A 232 -1.67 18.03 18.08
N GLY A 233 -1.45 18.17 16.77
CA GLY A 233 -0.11 18.40 16.22
C GLY A 233 0.71 17.12 16.10
N GLY A 234 1.99 17.26 15.76
CA GLY A 234 2.92 16.14 15.59
C GLY A 234 2.87 15.43 14.24
N SER A 235 3.83 14.53 14.03
CA SER A 235 3.89 13.59 12.90
C SER A 235 3.42 12.20 13.33
N TYR A 236 2.89 11.39 12.41
CA TYR A 236 2.36 10.06 12.73
C TYR A 236 2.89 9.01 11.77
N HIS A 237 3.28 7.85 12.30
CA HIS A 237 3.75 6.71 11.52
C HIS A 237 2.78 5.54 11.65
N GLY A 238 1.99 5.29 10.61
CA GLY A 238 1.15 4.12 10.45
C GLY A 238 1.89 2.96 9.82
N LYS A 239 1.78 1.77 10.40
CA LYS A 239 2.38 0.53 9.87
C LYS A 239 1.26 -0.47 9.55
N ALA A 240 1.23 -0.97 8.33
CA ALA A 240 0.34 -2.04 7.93
C ALA A 240 1.16 -3.25 7.44
N SER A 241 0.65 -4.46 7.63
CA SER A 241 1.24 -5.63 6.99
C SER A 241 0.22 -6.69 6.61
N LEU A 242 0.56 -7.48 5.59
CA LEU A 242 -0.27 -8.59 5.13
C LEU A 242 -0.47 -9.59 6.28
N MET A 243 0.62 -10.08 6.86
CA MET A 243 0.56 -11.06 7.94
C MET A 243 -0.18 -10.56 9.20
N HIS A 244 0.01 -9.30 9.62
CA HIS A 244 -0.69 -8.81 10.81
C HIS A 244 -2.20 -8.68 10.57
N TYR A 245 -2.61 -8.30 9.35
CA TYR A 245 -4.02 -8.33 8.98
C TYR A 245 -4.57 -9.77 9.00
N ASP A 246 -3.79 -10.74 8.56
CA ASP A 246 -4.21 -12.15 8.58
C ASP A 246 -4.33 -12.69 10.01
N LEU A 247 -3.40 -12.33 10.88
CA LEU A 247 -3.47 -12.64 12.31
C LEU A 247 -4.71 -12.00 12.97
N LEU A 248 -5.09 -10.79 12.56
CA LEU A 248 -6.35 -10.17 12.99
C LEU A 248 -7.56 -11.01 12.55
N LEU A 249 -7.60 -11.47 11.29
CA LEU A 249 -8.67 -12.34 10.81
C LEU A 249 -8.73 -13.67 11.58
N PHE A 250 -7.57 -14.26 11.89
CA PHE A 250 -7.52 -15.46 12.75
C PHE A 250 -8.03 -15.17 14.17
N ALA A 251 -7.73 -14.00 14.73
CA ALA A 251 -8.17 -13.60 16.06
C ALA A 251 -9.69 -13.35 16.15
N VAL A 252 -10.34 -12.93 15.05
CA VAL A 252 -11.81 -12.84 14.96
C VAL A 252 -12.48 -14.22 15.09
N GLY A 253 -11.74 -15.29 14.81
CA GLY A 253 -12.17 -16.67 14.97
C GLY A 253 -12.62 -17.33 13.67
N LYS A 254 -12.76 -18.65 13.71
CA LYS A 254 -13.20 -19.46 12.56
C LYS A 254 -14.72 -19.59 12.56
N TYR A 255 -15.31 -19.70 11.37
CA TYR A 255 -16.69 -20.15 11.24
C TYR A 255 -16.90 -21.53 11.90
N SER A 256 -18.13 -21.80 12.36
CA SER A 256 -18.50 -23.11 12.90
C SER A 256 -18.29 -24.23 11.88
N GLU A 257 -18.09 -25.47 12.34
CA GLU A 257 -17.92 -26.63 11.46
C GLU A 257 -19.07 -26.75 10.45
N GLU A 258 -20.31 -26.53 10.90
CA GLU A 258 -21.50 -26.54 10.04
C GLU A 258 -21.40 -25.51 8.91
N VAL A 259 -20.97 -24.28 9.19
CA VAL A 259 -20.79 -23.25 8.17
C VAL A 259 -19.64 -23.63 7.23
N GLN A 260 -18.53 -24.15 7.75
CA GLN A 260 -17.42 -24.61 6.92
C GLN A 260 -17.82 -25.77 5.99
N GLU A 261 -18.61 -26.73 6.48
CA GLU A 261 -19.16 -27.82 5.67
C GLU A 261 -20.09 -27.31 4.58
N LYS A 262 -21.01 -26.40 4.92
CA LYS A 262 -21.87 -25.73 3.93
C LYS A 262 -21.05 -24.99 2.87
N MET A 263 -19.99 -24.28 3.27
CA MET A 263 -19.10 -23.58 2.35
C MET A 263 -18.35 -24.56 1.43
N ARG A 264 -17.81 -25.67 1.95
CA ARG A 264 -17.13 -26.71 1.18
C ARG A 264 -18.07 -27.41 0.20
N ALA A 265 -19.27 -27.81 0.66
CA ALA A 265 -20.28 -28.48 -0.16
C ALA A 265 -20.78 -27.61 -1.32
N ALA A 266 -20.71 -26.29 -1.18
CA ALA A 266 -21.08 -25.34 -2.23
C ALA A 266 -19.97 -25.09 -3.27
N GLN A 267 -18.79 -25.70 -3.14
CA GLN A 267 -17.71 -25.56 -4.12
C GLN A 267 -17.76 -26.66 -5.18
N PRO A 268 -17.53 -26.34 -6.47
CA PRO A 268 -17.43 -27.36 -7.50
C PRO A 268 -16.15 -28.20 -7.34
N PRO A 269 -16.10 -29.42 -7.91
CA PRO A 269 -14.92 -30.28 -7.83
C PRO A 269 -13.60 -29.60 -8.25
N GLU A 270 -13.68 -28.64 -9.18
CA GLU A 270 -12.49 -27.99 -9.74
C GLU A 270 -11.80 -27.07 -8.73
N PHE A 271 -12.54 -26.55 -7.75
CA PHE A 271 -11.98 -25.80 -6.64
C PHE A 271 -11.01 -26.66 -5.82
N PHE A 272 -11.38 -27.92 -5.57
CA PHE A 272 -10.57 -28.86 -4.79
C PHE A 272 -9.37 -29.42 -5.56
N LYS A 273 -9.27 -29.14 -6.87
CA LYS A 273 -8.08 -29.43 -7.68
C LYS A 273 -7.01 -28.34 -7.56
N LEU A 274 -7.33 -27.20 -6.92
CA LEU A 274 -6.35 -26.16 -6.65
C LEU A 274 -5.32 -26.65 -5.63
N ARG A 275 -4.05 -26.31 -5.89
CA ARG A 275 -2.91 -26.64 -5.05
C ARG A 275 -2.24 -25.34 -4.59
N HIS A 276 -1.56 -25.40 -3.45
CA HIS A 276 -0.77 -24.26 -2.93
C HIS A 276 0.33 -23.79 -3.89
N CYS A 277 0.75 -24.63 -4.85
CA CYS A 277 1.75 -24.31 -5.86
C CYS A 277 1.15 -23.90 -7.21
N ASP A 278 -0.18 -23.82 -7.34
CA ASP A 278 -0.80 -23.32 -8.57
C ASP A 278 -0.51 -21.82 -8.74
N SER A 279 -0.35 -21.37 -9.98
CA SER A 279 -0.13 -19.95 -10.26
C SER A 279 -1.35 -19.11 -9.84
N VAL A 280 -1.09 -17.84 -9.53
CA VAL A 280 -2.17 -16.87 -9.23
C VAL A 280 -3.17 -16.80 -10.38
N ASP A 281 -2.73 -16.87 -11.63
CA ASP A 281 -3.65 -16.86 -12.78
C ASP A 281 -4.61 -18.05 -12.75
N ARG A 282 -4.11 -19.24 -12.40
CA ARG A 282 -4.94 -20.45 -12.28
C ARG A 282 -5.90 -20.35 -11.10
N ILE A 283 -5.41 -19.91 -9.94
CA ILE A 283 -6.24 -19.74 -8.74
C ILE A 283 -7.33 -18.69 -9.00
N SER A 284 -6.94 -17.49 -9.41
CA SER A 284 -7.84 -16.36 -9.65
C SER A 284 -8.85 -16.66 -10.76
N SER A 285 -8.44 -17.27 -11.88
CA SER A 285 -9.39 -17.60 -12.96
C SER A 285 -10.39 -18.67 -12.55
N THR A 286 -9.97 -19.66 -11.75
CA THR A 286 -10.87 -20.71 -11.23
C THR A 286 -11.86 -20.11 -10.24
N VAL A 287 -11.37 -19.35 -9.25
CA VAL A 287 -12.20 -18.73 -8.21
C VAL A 287 -13.15 -17.70 -8.84
N LEU A 288 -12.70 -16.87 -9.79
CA LEU A 288 -13.53 -15.88 -10.45
C LEU A 288 -14.72 -16.51 -11.20
N LYS A 289 -14.49 -17.60 -11.95
CA LYS A 289 -15.57 -18.32 -12.64
C LYS A 289 -16.61 -18.85 -11.66
N ILE A 290 -16.15 -19.37 -10.52
CA ILE A 290 -17.04 -19.86 -9.45
C ILE A 290 -17.85 -18.70 -8.86
N MET A 291 -17.20 -17.57 -8.57
CA MET A 291 -17.87 -16.39 -8.04
C MET A 291 -18.89 -15.82 -9.03
N GLN A 292 -18.56 -15.73 -10.32
CA GLN A 292 -19.48 -15.28 -11.37
C GLN A 292 -20.70 -16.18 -11.50
N ALA A 293 -20.51 -17.50 -11.45
CA ALA A 293 -21.61 -18.45 -11.49
C ALA A 293 -22.51 -18.38 -10.25
N ARG A 294 -21.91 -18.20 -9.07
CA ARG A 294 -22.63 -18.22 -7.79
C ARG A 294 -23.27 -16.88 -7.43
N PHE A 295 -22.62 -15.78 -7.80
CA PHE A 295 -23.01 -14.42 -7.47
C PHE A 295 -23.05 -13.53 -8.72
N PRO A 296 -23.84 -13.88 -9.74
CA PRO A 296 -23.86 -13.15 -11.02
C PRO A 296 -24.25 -11.67 -10.85
N HIS A 297 -25.03 -11.35 -9.82
CA HIS A 297 -25.41 -9.98 -9.46
C HIS A 297 -24.23 -9.07 -9.05
N LEU A 298 -23.07 -9.64 -8.69
CA LEU A 298 -21.86 -8.86 -8.38
C LEU A 298 -21.05 -8.50 -9.65
N TYR A 299 -21.34 -9.14 -10.77
CA TYR A 299 -20.58 -9.01 -12.02
C TYR A 299 -21.43 -8.43 -13.15
N VAL A 300 -22.37 -7.56 -12.77
CA VAL A 300 -23.21 -6.83 -13.72
C VAL A 300 -22.39 -5.68 -14.29
N ALA A 301 -22.26 -5.63 -15.61
CA ALA A 301 -21.51 -4.58 -16.31
C ALA A 301 -22.11 -3.20 -16.08
N ALA A 302 -21.28 -2.15 -16.13
CA ALA A 302 -21.74 -0.78 -15.90
C ALA A 302 -22.83 -0.32 -16.89
N ASP A 303 -22.84 -0.86 -18.12
CA ASP A 303 -23.81 -0.57 -19.19
C ASP A 303 -24.95 -1.61 -19.30
N ASN A 304 -25.16 -2.39 -18.23
CA ASN A 304 -26.24 -3.37 -18.23
C ASN A 304 -27.62 -2.71 -18.38
N THR A 305 -28.55 -3.47 -18.95
CA THR A 305 -29.98 -3.09 -19.05
C THR A 305 -30.86 -3.92 -18.12
N SER A 306 -30.27 -4.68 -17.20
CA SER A 306 -31.00 -5.63 -16.34
C SER A 306 -31.72 -4.96 -15.16
N GLY A 307 -31.53 -3.64 -14.98
CA GLY A 307 -32.08 -2.87 -13.85
C GLY A 307 -31.37 -3.14 -12.52
N GLN A 308 -30.30 -3.94 -12.52
CA GLN A 308 -29.44 -4.16 -11.37
C GLN A 308 -28.34 -3.10 -11.34
N GLU A 309 -28.12 -2.50 -10.18
CA GLU A 309 -27.09 -1.48 -10.02
C GLU A 309 -25.71 -2.14 -10.09
N PRO A 310 -24.84 -1.73 -11.03
CA PRO A 310 -23.51 -2.31 -11.18
C PRO A 310 -22.61 -1.93 -9.99
N LEU A 311 -21.63 -2.79 -9.67
CA LEU A 311 -20.55 -2.47 -8.72
C LEU A 311 -19.38 -1.73 -9.37
N THR A 312 -19.47 -1.53 -10.68
CA THR A 312 -18.46 -0.88 -11.50
C THR A 312 -19.02 0.37 -12.15
N GLU A 313 -18.12 1.25 -12.57
CA GLU A 313 -18.41 2.43 -13.37
C GLU A 313 -17.43 2.54 -14.55
N LYS A 314 -17.92 3.06 -15.67
CA LYS A 314 -17.12 3.27 -16.88
C LYS A 314 -16.57 4.68 -16.96
N TRP A 315 -15.33 4.79 -17.41
CA TRP A 315 -14.63 6.05 -17.59
C TRP A 315 -13.90 6.05 -18.93
N TYR A 316 -13.82 7.19 -19.58
CA TYR A 316 -12.82 7.39 -20.63
C TYR A 316 -11.52 7.88 -20.00
N SER A 317 -10.41 7.21 -20.30
CA SER A 317 -9.07 7.65 -19.92
C SER A 317 -8.29 8.05 -21.17
N LYS A 318 -7.93 9.32 -21.26
CA LYS A 318 -7.06 9.84 -22.34
C LYS A 318 -5.70 9.15 -22.32
N ALA A 319 -5.17 8.89 -21.12
CA ALA A 319 -3.86 8.28 -20.94
C ALA A 319 -3.78 6.84 -21.50
N TYR A 320 -4.86 6.07 -21.34
CA TYR A 320 -4.99 4.76 -21.99
C TYR A 320 -5.50 4.87 -23.45
N GLY A 321 -6.05 6.01 -23.84
CA GLY A 321 -6.74 6.19 -25.12
C GLY A 321 -7.98 5.30 -25.25
N ALA A 322 -8.58 4.91 -24.14
CA ALA A 322 -9.60 3.86 -24.10
C ALA A 322 -10.62 4.08 -22.96
N ASP A 323 -11.77 3.42 -23.10
CA ASP A 323 -12.70 3.23 -22.00
C ASP A 323 -12.13 2.20 -21.01
N ILE A 324 -12.22 2.50 -19.73
CA ILE A 324 -11.91 1.59 -18.63
C ILE A 324 -13.13 1.39 -17.75
N GLU A 325 -13.18 0.26 -17.06
CA GLU A 325 -14.23 -0.07 -16.10
C GLU A 325 -13.57 -0.40 -14.75
N VAL A 326 -13.97 0.32 -13.71
CA VAL A 326 -13.37 0.24 -12.38
C VAL A 326 -14.45 0.04 -11.32
N VAL A 327 -14.08 -0.48 -10.15
CA VAL A 327 -15.03 -0.64 -9.03
C VAL A 327 -15.43 0.74 -8.50
N ARG A 328 -16.73 1.05 -8.48
CA ARG A 328 -17.22 2.33 -7.96
C ARG A 328 -17.04 2.40 -6.43
N PRO A 329 -17.10 3.59 -5.82
CA PRO A 329 -17.31 3.71 -4.37
C PRO A 329 -18.53 2.89 -3.93
N ILE A 330 -18.33 1.89 -3.08
CA ILE A 330 -19.40 0.95 -2.66
C ILE A 330 -20.12 1.41 -1.38
N CYS A 331 -19.41 2.13 -0.52
CA CYS A 331 -19.97 2.65 0.72
C CYS A 331 -20.42 4.10 0.52
N GLU A 332 -21.65 4.43 0.89
CA GLU A 332 -22.10 5.82 0.98
C GLU A 332 -22.04 6.27 2.45
N ILE A 333 -21.48 7.45 2.69
CA ILE A 333 -21.34 8.00 4.04
C ILE A 333 -22.08 9.33 4.09
N ASP A 334 -23.09 9.42 4.96
CA ASP A 334 -23.90 10.62 5.12
C ASP A 334 -23.03 11.85 5.42
N GLY A 335 -23.18 12.89 4.58
CA GLY A 335 -22.44 14.15 4.71
C GLY A 335 -21.03 14.13 4.13
N VAL A 336 -20.57 13.00 3.58
CA VAL A 336 -19.28 12.86 2.91
C VAL A 336 -19.51 12.62 1.42
N GLU A 337 -18.70 13.28 0.59
CA GLU A 337 -18.64 13.00 -0.84
C GLU A 337 -17.42 12.12 -1.10
N ASN A 338 -17.65 10.83 -1.28
CA ASN A 338 -16.63 9.86 -1.67
C ASN A 338 -16.86 9.41 -3.12
N LYS A 339 -16.02 9.91 -4.03
CA LYS A 339 -16.10 9.65 -5.48
C LYS A 339 -14.77 9.92 -6.15
N PHE A 340 -14.58 9.35 -7.34
CA PHE A 340 -13.45 9.69 -8.20
C PHE A 340 -13.75 10.92 -9.06
N GLU A 341 -12.74 11.75 -9.26
CA GLU A 341 -12.83 12.97 -10.08
C GLU A 341 -12.15 12.84 -11.43
N ARG A 342 -11.31 11.81 -11.59
CA ARG A 342 -10.55 11.54 -12.81
C ARG A 342 -10.37 10.05 -13.04
N ALA A 343 -10.10 9.68 -14.27
CA ALA A 343 -9.88 8.29 -14.65
C ALA A 343 -8.51 7.78 -14.18
N SER A 344 -8.32 6.46 -14.30
CA SER A 344 -7.03 5.83 -14.07
C SER A 344 -6.06 6.07 -15.22
N ARG A 345 -4.76 5.97 -14.93
CA ARG A 345 -3.65 6.25 -15.85
C ARG A 345 -2.48 5.27 -15.67
N PRO A 346 -1.74 4.92 -16.74
CA PRO A 346 -0.48 4.20 -16.63
C PRO A 346 0.57 4.99 -15.85
N ASN A 347 1.52 4.27 -15.24
CA ASN A 347 2.69 4.92 -14.64
C ASN A 347 3.50 5.71 -15.68
N GLY A 348 4.10 6.83 -15.24
CA GLY A 348 4.96 7.67 -16.09
C GLY A 348 4.21 8.53 -17.12
N THR A 349 2.88 8.57 -17.06
CA THR A 349 2.05 9.39 -17.96
C THR A 349 2.13 10.86 -17.59
N ASP A 350 2.08 11.16 -16.30
CA ASP A 350 1.93 12.52 -15.80
C ASP A 350 3.28 13.14 -15.45
N ARG A 351 3.32 14.47 -15.36
CA ARG A 351 4.46 15.16 -14.76
C ARG A 351 4.42 14.98 -13.24
N ALA A 352 5.58 14.97 -12.62
CA ALA A 352 5.68 14.96 -11.18
C ALA A 352 5.40 16.39 -10.64
N SER A 353 4.12 16.76 -10.53
CA SER A 353 3.68 18.14 -10.26
C SER A 353 2.35 18.16 -9.49
N TRP A 354 2.28 19.00 -8.45
CA TRP A 354 1.01 19.27 -7.74
C TRP A 354 0.07 20.20 -8.50
N GLU A 355 0.58 20.99 -9.45
CA GLU A 355 -0.22 21.99 -10.17
C GLU A 355 -1.18 21.32 -11.16
N ASP A 356 -0.83 20.14 -11.66
CA ASP A 356 -1.59 19.41 -12.67
C ASP A 356 -2.95 18.94 -12.11
N PHE A 357 -3.08 18.83 -10.77
CA PHE A 357 -4.35 18.50 -10.11
C PHE A 357 -5.41 19.60 -10.24
N LYS A 358 -5.02 20.83 -10.62
CA LYS A 358 -5.93 21.96 -10.82
C LYS A 358 -6.38 22.10 -12.28
N GLU A 359 -5.76 21.36 -13.19
CA GLU A 359 -6.07 21.43 -14.61
C GLU A 359 -7.36 20.67 -14.94
N VAL A 360 -8.07 21.12 -15.98
CA VAL A 360 -9.24 20.40 -16.49
C VAL A 360 -8.74 19.29 -17.40
N GLU A 361 -9.09 18.06 -17.04
CA GLU A 361 -8.69 16.87 -17.78
C GLU A 361 -9.76 16.46 -18.80
N GLU A 362 -9.34 15.76 -19.86
CA GLU A 362 -10.28 15.17 -20.84
C GLU A 362 -10.91 13.85 -20.34
N ASP A 363 -10.38 13.32 -19.24
CA ASP A 363 -10.90 12.13 -18.57
C ASP A 363 -12.31 12.44 -18.03
N HIS A 364 -13.25 11.53 -18.25
CA HIS A 364 -14.61 11.72 -17.78
C HIS A 364 -15.33 10.39 -17.53
N LYS A 365 -16.21 10.40 -16.53
CA LYS A 365 -17.12 9.29 -16.26
C LYS A 365 -18.13 9.18 -17.41
N LYS A 366 -18.35 7.96 -17.89
CA LYS A 366 -19.37 7.69 -18.90
C LYS A 366 -20.73 7.55 -18.23
N ALA A 367 -21.75 8.05 -18.91
CA ALA A 367 -23.14 8.03 -18.46
C ALA A 367 -23.71 6.61 -18.47
#